data_AF-A0A4P9WQ84-F1
#
_entry.id   AF-A0A4P9WQ84-F1
#
_cell.length_a   1.000
_cell.length_b   1.000
_cell.length_c   1.000
_cell.angle_alpha   90.00
_cell.angle_beta   90.00
_cell.angle_gamma   90.00
#
_symmetry.space_group_name_H-M   'P 1'
#
loop_
_entity.id
_entity.type
_entity.pdbx_description
1 polymer ?
#
loop_
_entity_poly.entity_id
_entity_poly.type
_entity_poly.pdbx_seq_one_letter_code
_entity_poly.pdbx_strand_id
1 'polypeptide(L)'
;MALSRNIIKEFGGLLIDYENTLTANSEFPVNFANTTVSVSINTGAVTILGGLGINGNITVGSTIVALGGLDMGTGTLIVTGGAYIGKSLLVGFFLYESGTQNNTNFFQVSNTTDAGEGGVGALNVQGGITVSKSVMVSGNISVNRFTSLSQLSISNTTDATSPQNGCAIFTGGIGIGKSLYAGSNVIVEAMVVQSGGSIGGSLYVGESLTVSGSSIFDSTMLVSGGISTTTIVCRWTDDVISGSTGSFQTIGGLSVRKSIFIGGNMTVTGNSNCLGNGNSAVPIAGGISVTNAATFKAIVTIDAGFNLTGQVSIC
;
A
#
# COMPACT_ATOMS: atom_id res chain seq x y z
N MET A 1 -23.08 69.59 -74.00
CA MET A 1 -24.10 68.66 -74.50
C MET A 1 -24.24 67.56 -73.46
N ALA A 2 -25.21 67.68 -72.54
CA ALA A 2 -25.41 66.69 -71.49
C ALA A 2 -26.25 65.55 -72.07
N LEU A 3 -25.61 64.42 -72.37
CA LEU A 3 -26.29 63.24 -72.86
C LEU A 3 -27.14 62.64 -71.73
N SER A 4 -28.46 62.63 -71.90
CA SER A 4 -29.39 62.14 -70.90
C SER A 4 -29.46 60.61 -70.85
N ARG A 5 -28.90 60.03 -69.79
CA ARG A 5 -29.39 58.90 -68.96
C ARG A 5 -29.84 57.55 -69.57
N ASN A 6 -29.91 57.34 -70.89
CA ASN A 6 -30.45 56.09 -71.47
C ASN A 6 -29.62 55.49 -72.63
N ILE A 7 -28.30 55.69 -72.69
CA ILE A 7 -27.49 55.29 -73.86
C ILE A 7 -27.33 53.77 -74.05
N ILE A 8 -27.50 52.95 -73.02
CA ILE A 8 -27.08 51.52 -73.05
C ILE A 8 -28.27 50.54 -72.95
N LYS A 9 -29.50 51.01 -73.18
CA LYS A 9 -30.67 50.10 -73.14
C LYS A 9 -30.83 49.24 -74.40
N GLU A 10 -30.13 49.54 -75.50
CA GLU A 10 -30.41 48.93 -76.81
C GLU A 10 -29.22 48.24 -77.51
N PHE A 11 -27.98 48.36 -77.01
CA PHE A 11 -26.80 47.75 -77.65
C PHE A 11 -26.04 46.91 -76.61
N GLY A 12 -25.83 45.63 -76.89
CA GLY A 12 -25.47 44.56 -75.94
C GLY A 12 -24.16 44.65 -75.14
N GLY A 13 -23.53 45.82 -75.00
CA GLY A 13 -22.37 46.03 -74.14
C GLY A 13 -21.97 47.51 -74.01
N LEU A 14 -21.35 47.85 -72.88
CA LEU A 14 -20.66 49.14 -72.66
C LEU A 14 -19.16 48.90 -72.83
N LEU A 15 -18.55 49.53 -73.83
CA LEU A 15 -17.09 49.56 -74.00
C LEU A 15 -16.57 50.93 -73.51
N ILE A 16 -15.62 50.92 -72.57
CA ILE A 16 -14.99 52.14 -72.04
C ILE A 16 -13.53 52.13 -72.52
N ASP A 17 -13.16 53.07 -73.41
CA ASP A 17 -11.80 53.19 -73.97
C ASP A 17 -11.10 54.50 -73.59
N TYR A 18 -9.76 54.44 -73.56
CA TYR A 18 -8.74 55.51 -73.36
C TYR A 18 -8.59 56.15 -71.98
N GLU A 19 -9.61 56.19 -71.14
CA GLU A 19 -9.51 56.56 -69.72
C GLU A 19 -10.32 55.54 -68.91
N ASN A 20 -9.67 54.41 -68.57
CA ASN A 20 -10.29 53.14 -68.15
C ASN A 20 -10.92 53.16 -66.74
N THR A 21 -11.65 54.21 -66.37
CA THR A 21 -12.23 54.36 -65.03
C THR A 21 -13.74 54.59 -65.11
N LEU A 22 -14.52 53.65 -64.60
CA LEU A 22 -15.92 53.88 -64.26
C LEU A 22 -15.99 54.52 -62.87
N THR A 23 -16.37 55.79 -62.78
CA THR A 23 -16.56 56.48 -61.50
C THR A 23 -18.06 56.61 -61.19
N ALA A 24 -18.48 56.11 -60.03
CA ALA A 24 -19.84 56.26 -59.49
C ALA A 24 -19.79 57.00 -58.15
N ASN A 25 -20.86 57.69 -57.78
CA ASN A 25 -20.93 58.48 -56.54
C ASN A 25 -22.17 58.11 -55.71
N SER A 26 -22.34 58.73 -54.54
CA SER A 26 -23.46 58.44 -53.63
C SER A 26 -24.82 58.82 -54.20
N GLU A 27 -24.90 59.74 -55.16
CA GLU A 27 -26.15 60.11 -55.82
C GLU A 27 -26.55 59.09 -56.90
N PHE A 28 -25.57 58.43 -57.53
CA PHE A 28 -25.77 57.45 -58.60
C PHE A 28 -24.89 56.20 -58.41
N PRO A 29 -25.24 55.30 -57.48
CA PRO A 29 -24.49 54.05 -57.28
C PRO A 29 -24.70 53.06 -58.42
N VAL A 30 -23.75 52.15 -58.60
CA VAL A 30 -23.90 51.00 -59.50
C VAL A 30 -24.66 49.89 -58.78
N ASN A 31 -25.79 49.45 -59.34
CA ASN A 31 -26.56 48.32 -58.85
C ASN A 31 -26.62 47.20 -59.90
N PHE A 32 -26.27 45.98 -59.52
CA PHE A 32 -26.34 44.80 -60.38
C PHE A 32 -27.63 44.02 -60.07
N ALA A 33 -28.60 44.06 -60.98
CA ALA A 33 -29.89 43.36 -60.80
C ALA A 33 -29.85 41.87 -61.15
N ASN A 34 -28.75 41.37 -61.73
CA ASN A 34 -28.58 39.95 -62.03
C ASN A 34 -28.49 39.15 -60.72
N THR A 35 -29.33 38.14 -60.54
CA THR A 35 -29.40 37.30 -59.33
C THR A 35 -28.71 35.94 -59.49
N THR A 36 -27.91 35.75 -60.55
CA THR A 36 -27.16 34.51 -60.76
C THR A 36 -26.15 34.33 -59.63
N VAL A 37 -26.24 33.20 -58.92
CA VAL A 37 -25.31 32.85 -57.84
C VAL A 37 -23.92 32.57 -58.44
N SER A 38 -22.88 33.08 -57.79
CA SER A 38 -21.50 32.74 -58.13
C SER A 38 -21.12 31.42 -57.46
N VAL A 39 -20.78 30.42 -58.27
CA VAL A 39 -20.30 29.10 -57.81
C VAL A 39 -18.88 28.79 -58.29
N SER A 40 -18.32 29.66 -59.14
CA SER A 40 -16.97 29.58 -59.69
C SER A 40 -16.51 30.97 -60.15
N ILE A 41 -15.22 31.10 -60.50
CA ILE A 41 -14.62 32.36 -60.98
C ILE A 41 -15.22 32.90 -62.30
N ASN A 42 -16.02 32.12 -63.02
CA ASN A 42 -16.61 32.49 -64.31
C ASN A 42 -18.14 32.66 -64.26
N THR A 43 -18.75 32.62 -63.07
CA THR A 43 -20.21 32.70 -62.90
C THR A 43 -20.62 33.77 -61.90
N GLY A 44 -21.83 34.32 -62.07
CA GLY A 44 -22.44 35.26 -61.13
C GLY A 44 -22.82 36.59 -61.77
N ALA A 45 -23.31 37.51 -60.93
CA ALA A 45 -23.73 38.85 -61.34
C ALA A 45 -22.57 39.77 -61.75
N VAL A 46 -21.40 39.57 -61.13
CA VAL A 46 -20.16 40.33 -61.36
C VAL A 46 -19.00 39.33 -61.46
N THR A 47 -18.19 39.43 -62.51
CA THR A 47 -16.96 38.65 -62.70
C THR A 47 -15.79 39.60 -62.94
N ILE A 48 -14.67 39.37 -62.25
CA ILE A 48 -13.45 40.18 -62.35
C ILE A 48 -12.28 39.21 -62.52
N LEU A 49 -11.61 39.27 -63.67
CA LEU A 49 -10.50 38.35 -63.99
C LEU A 49 -9.19 38.74 -63.28
N GLY A 50 -9.03 40.03 -62.93
CA GLY A 50 -7.91 40.54 -62.14
C GLY A 50 -8.23 40.58 -60.63
N GLY A 51 -7.44 41.36 -59.88
CA GLY A 51 -7.72 41.62 -58.47
C GLY A 51 -8.84 42.64 -58.25
N LEU A 52 -9.62 42.47 -57.19
CA LEU A 52 -10.59 43.45 -56.70
C LEU A 52 -10.02 44.10 -55.42
N GLY A 53 -9.63 45.37 -55.50
CA GLY A 53 -9.26 46.16 -54.33
C GLY A 53 -10.48 46.86 -53.74
N ILE A 54 -10.71 46.72 -52.43
CA ILE A 54 -11.77 47.42 -51.69
C ILE A 54 -11.13 48.09 -50.48
N ASN A 55 -11.22 49.42 -50.37
CA ASN A 55 -10.70 50.17 -49.21
C ASN A 55 -11.67 50.13 -48.00
N GLY A 56 -12.96 49.93 -48.28
CA GLY A 56 -14.00 49.79 -47.25
C GLY A 56 -14.27 48.35 -46.84
N ASN A 57 -15.40 48.15 -46.18
CA ASN A 57 -15.87 46.83 -45.79
C ASN A 57 -16.55 46.12 -46.96
N ILE A 58 -16.44 44.78 -46.99
CA ILE A 58 -17.31 43.92 -47.79
C ILE A 58 -18.36 43.33 -46.86
N THR A 59 -19.64 43.56 -47.16
CA THR A 59 -20.76 42.94 -46.44
C THR A 59 -21.48 41.99 -47.38
N VAL A 60 -21.56 40.71 -47.00
CA VAL A 60 -22.20 39.66 -47.81
C VAL A 60 -23.38 39.09 -47.05
N GLY A 61 -24.57 39.11 -47.65
CA GLY A 61 -25.79 38.58 -47.02
C GLY A 61 -25.84 37.04 -46.93
N SER A 62 -24.99 36.36 -47.70
CA SER A 62 -24.85 34.90 -47.72
C SER A 62 -23.40 34.50 -47.37
N THR A 63 -22.71 33.79 -48.25
CA THR A 63 -21.38 33.20 -47.98
C THR A 63 -20.30 33.87 -48.81
N ILE A 64 -19.12 34.06 -48.21
CA ILE A 64 -17.89 34.33 -48.96
C ILE A 64 -17.24 32.99 -49.31
N VAL A 65 -17.03 32.73 -50.60
CA VAL A 65 -16.33 31.53 -51.08
C VAL A 65 -14.93 31.93 -51.54
N ALA A 66 -13.91 31.54 -50.77
CA ALA A 66 -12.51 31.80 -51.11
C ALA A 66 -11.81 30.50 -51.53
N LEU A 67 -11.70 30.26 -52.83
CA LEU A 67 -11.14 29.02 -53.38
C LEU A 67 -9.62 28.87 -53.12
N GLY A 68 -8.91 29.99 -52.98
CA GLY A 68 -7.47 30.04 -52.68
C GLY A 68 -7.13 30.29 -51.20
N GLY A 69 -8.15 30.38 -50.33
CA GLY A 69 -7.99 30.79 -48.94
C GLY A 69 -8.25 32.29 -48.70
N LEU A 70 -8.27 32.67 -47.42
CA LEU A 70 -8.45 34.04 -46.96
C LEU A 70 -7.19 34.47 -46.21
N ASP A 71 -6.41 35.37 -46.79
CA ASP A 71 -5.26 35.98 -46.13
C ASP A 71 -5.72 37.24 -45.39
N MET A 72 -5.56 37.24 -44.07
CA MET A 72 -5.92 38.39 -43.21
C MET A 72 -4.70 39.23 -42.82
N GLY A 73 -3.48 38.86 -43.23
CA GLY A 73 -2.25 39.54 -42.85
C GLY A 73 -2.11 39.65 -41.33
N THR A 74 -2.14 40.88 -40.81
CA THR A 74 -2.11 41.19 -39.37
C THR A 74 -3.50 41.39 -38.73
N GLY A 75 -4.56 41.25 -39.52
CA GLY A 75 -5.94 41.35 -39.07
C GLY A 75 -6.42 40.13 -38.28
N THR A 76 -7.64 40.20 -37.76
CA THR A 76 -8.28 39.13 -36.97
C THR A 76 -9.41 38.47 -37.75
N LEU A 77 -9.53 37.15 -37.68
CA LEU A 77 -10.75 36.44 -38.04
C LEU A 77 -11.64 36.28 -36.81
N ILE A 78 -12.84 36.87 -36.84
CA ILE A 78 -13.85 36.71 -35.79
C ILE A 78 -14.98 35.84 -36.35
N VAL A 79 -15.25 34.71 -35.71
CA VAL A 79 -16.37 33.82 -36.05
C VAL A 79 -17.32 33.82 -34.85
N THR A 80 -18.47 34.48 -34.98
CA THR A 80 -19.48 34.55 -33.91
C THR A 80 -20.26 33.25 -33.75
N GLY A 81 -20.28 32.40 -34.78
CA GLY A 81 -20.79 31.02 -34.75
C GLY A 81 -19.68 29.98 -34.55
N GLY A 82 -19.89 28.78 -35.06
CA GLY A 82 -18.85 27.73 -35.08
C GLY A 82 -17.94 27.82 -36.30
N ALA A 83 -16.66 27.50 -36.13
CA ALA A 83 -15.75 27.26 -37.25
C ALA A 83 -15.64 25.75 -37.51
N TYR A 84 -15.91 25.33 -38.74
CA TYR A 84 -15.65 23.95 -39.19
C TYR A 84 -14.33 23.92 -39.97
N ILE A 85 -13.33 23.20 -39.46
CA ILE A 85 -12.05 22.99 -40.13
C ILE A 85 -11.99 21.52 -40.54
N GLY A 86 -12.19 21.24 -41.84
CA GLY A 86 -12.19 19.86 -42.37
C GLY A 86 -10.79 19.23 -42.51
N LYS A 87 -9.74 19.97 -42.16
CA LYS A 87 -8.32 19.59 -42.19
C LYS A 87 -7.67 20.02 -40.86
N SER A 88 -6.35 20.22 -40.83
CA SER A 88 -5.66 20.67 -39.63
C SER A 88 -5.86 22.17 -39.36
N LEU A 89 -6.04 22.53 -38.10
CA LEU A 89 -5.81 23.89 -37.60
C LEU A 89 -4.37 23.98 -37.10
N LEU A 90 -3.57 24.88 -37.67
CA LEU A 90 -2.22 25.18 -37.19
C LEU A 90 -2.24 26.54 -36.48
N VAL A 91 -1.76 26.57 -35.24
CA VAL A 91 -1.64 27.79 -34.43
C VAL A 91 -0.16 28.05 -34.20
N GLY A 92 0.34 29.22 -34.61
CA GLY A 92 1.78 29.52 -34.55
C GLY A 92 2.31 29.76 -33.13
N PHE A 93 1.45 30.16 -32.19
CA PHE A 93 1.79 30.40 -30.78
C PHE A 93 0.86 29.59 -29.88
N PHE A 94 0.07 30.26 -29.02
CA PHE A 94 -0.83 29.62 -28.09
C PHE A 94 -2.24 29.50 -28.66
N LEU A 95 -2.86 28.35 -28.46
CA LEU A 95 -4.30 28.17 -28.55
C LEU A 95 -4.89 28.44 -27.17
N TYR A 96 -5.63 29.54 -27.02
CA TYR A 96 -6.34 29.86 -25.79
C TYR A 96 -7.80 29.47 -25.91
N GLU A 97 -8.27 28.58 -25.04
CA GLU A 97 -9.66 28.15 -24.98
C GLU A 97 -10.23 28.46 -23.60
N SER A 98 -11.25 29.32 -23.57
CA SER A 98 -11.98 29.64 -22.33
C SER A 98 -13.06 28.62 -21.98
N GLY A 99 -13.38 27.71 -22.91
CA GLY A 99 -14.43 26.69 -22.79
C GLY A 99 -13.89 25.27 -22.66
N THR A 100 -14.76 24.30 -22.94
CA THR A 100 -14.40 22.88 -22.94
C THR A 100 -13.85 22.45 -24.29
N GLN A 101 -12.66 21.84 -24.30
CA GLN A 101 -12.17 21.11 -25.46
C GLN A 101 -12.77 19.69 -25.44
N ASN A 102 -13.42 19.28 -26.53
CA ASN A 102 -13.94 17.92 -26.68
C ASN A 102 -13.23 17.22 -27.85
N ASN A 103 -12.32 16.30 -27.52
CA ASN A 103 -11.60 15.50 -28.49
C ASN A 103 -12.22 14.10 -28.55
N THR A 104 -13.06 13.84 -29.56
CA THR A 104 -13.79 12.56 -29.67
C THR A 104 -12.92 11.39 -30.12
N ASN A 105 -11.81 11.67 -30.79
CA ASN A 105 -10.91 10.65 -31.31
C ASN A 105 -9.65 10.54 -30.45
N PHE A 106 -8.75 11.52 -30.55
CA PHE A 106 -7.45 11.47 -29.91
C PHE A 106 -6.96 12.88 -29.59
N PHE A 107 -6.47 13.05 -28.37
CA PHE A 107 -5.74 14.24 -27.93
C PHE A 107 -4.30 13.83 -27.63
N GLN A 108 -3.33 14.45 -28.31
CA GLN A 108 -1.91 14.15 -28.15
C GLN A 108 -1.18 15.38 -27.65
N VAL A 109 -0.33 15.17 -26.63
CA VAL A 109 0.67 16.15 -26.21
C VAL A 109 2.03 15.55 -26.55
N SER A 110 2.76 16.16 -27.48
CA SER A 110 4.06 15.67 -27.97
C SER A 110 5.26 16.33 -27.31
N ASN A 111 5.03 17.36 -26.48
CA ASN A 111 6.09 17.97 -25.68
C ASN A 111 6.67 16.93 -24.72
N THR A 112 8.00 16.81 -24.66
CA THR A 112 8.72 15.82 -23.84
C THR A 112 9.30 16.43 -22.56
N THR A 113 8.89 17.64 -22.19
CA THR A 113 9.35 18.30 -20.96
C THR A 113 8.73 17.62 -19.75
N ASP A 114 9.58 17.09 -18.87
CA ASP A 114 9.15 16.47 -17.61
C ASP A 114 8.41 17.45 -16.72
N ALA A 115 7.47 16.92 -15.93
CA ALA A 115 6.77 17.69 -14.92
C ALA A 115 7.71 17.98 -13.73
N GLY A 116 7.66 19.21 -13.23
CA GLY A 116 8.48 19.66 -12.11
C GLY A 116 7.78 20.69 -11.25
N GLU A 117 8.48 21.18 -10.22
CA GLU A 117 7.96 22.27 -9.39
C GLU A 117 7.74 23.54 -10.22
N GLY A 118 6.76 24.37 -9.82
CA GLY A 118 6.43 25.61 -10.53
C GLY A 118 5.45 25.47 -11.70
N GLY A 119 4.78 24.32 -11.86
CA GLY A 119 3.75 24.13 -12.89
C GLY A 119 4.31 23.97 -14.30
N VAL A 120 5.54 23.49 -14.41
CA VAL A 120 6.18 23.12 -15.67
C VAL A 120 5.84 21.69 -16.04
N GLY A 121 5.85 21.39 -17.34
CA GLY A 121 5.61 20.05 -17.88
C GLY A 121 4.84 20.09 -19.19
N ALA A 122 4.80 18.97 -19.90
CA ALA A 122 4.08 18.84 -21.17
C ALA A 122 2.56 19.04 -21.03
N LEU A 123 1.96 18.42 -20.01
CA LEU A 123 0.54 18.54 -19.66
C LEU A 123 0.43 18.95 -18.19
N ASN A 124 0.03 20.20 -17.94
CA ASN A 124 -0.25 20.71 -16.61
C ASN A 124 -1.76 20.86 -16.42
N VAL A 125 -2.31 20.15 -15.43
CA VAL A 125 -3.74 20.21 -15.07
C VAL A 125 -3.84 20.74 -13.64
N GLN A 126 -4.34 21.97 -13.48
CA GLN A 126 -4.53 22.60 -12.17
C GLN A 126 -5.73 22.03 -11.40
N GLY A 127 -6.69 21.44 -12.13
CA GLY A 127 -7.85 20.75 -11.55
C GLY A 127 -7.63 19.25 -11.34
N GLY A 128 -8.71 18.52 -11.08
CA GLY A 128 -8.68 17.05 -11.01
C GLY A 128 -8.64 16.39 -12.39
N ILE A 129 -8.12 15.17 -12.45
CA ILE A 129 -8.13 14.32 -13.64
C ILE A 129 -9.01 13.10 -13.32
N THR A 130 -9.97 12.79 -14.20
CA THR A 130 -10.71 11.52 -14.17
C THR A 130 -10.31 10.69 -15.39
N VAL A 131 -9.95 9.43 -15.16
CA VAL A 131 -9.62 8.48 -16.22
C VAL A 131 -10.48 7.24 -16.06
N SER A 132 -11.37 6.99 -17.01
CA SER A 132 -12.33 5.86 -16.96
C SER A 132 -11.68 4.51 -17.30
N LYS A 133 -10.42 4.53 -17.72
CA LYS A 133 -9.60 3.38 -18.12
C LYS A 133 -8.24 3.46 -17.42
N SER A 134 -7.31 2.60 -17.81
CA SER A 134 -5.99 2.56 -17.21
C SER A 134 -5.14 3.78 -17.57
N VAL A 135 -4.25 4.16 -16.65
CA VAL A 135 -3.14 5.09 -16.92
C VAL A 135 -1.86 4.25 -16.99
N MET A 136 -1.07 4.44 -18.05
CA MET A 136 0.25 3.83 -18.17
C MET A 136 1.32 4.92 -18.03
N VAL A 137 2.26 4.71 -17.13
CA VAL A 137 3.35 5.65 -16.85
C VAL A 137 4.66 4.89 -16.99
N SER A 138 5.47 5.23 -17.98
CA SER A 138 6.80 4.60 -18.18
C SER A 138 7.86 5.13 -17.21
N GLY A 139 7.65 6.34 -16.70
CA GLY A 139 8.49 6.97 -15.68
C GLY A 139 7.92 6.78 -14.27
N ASN A 140 8.25 7.72 -13.38
CA ASN A 140 7.80 7.69 -12.00
C ASN A 140 6.42 8.34 -11.82
N ILE A 141 5.69 7.90 -10.80
CA ILE A 141 4.48 8.58 -10.29
C ILE A 141 4.84 9.19 -8.95
N SER A 142 4.77 10.52 -8.83
CA SER A 142 4.94 11.23 -7.56
C SER A 142 3.58 11.72 -7.05
N VAL A 143 3.31 11.50 -5.76
CA VAL A 143 2.06 11.91 -5.10
C VAL A 143 2.41 12.64 -3.80
N ASN A 144 2.13 13.95 -3.74
CA ASN A 144 2.51 14.80 -2.61
C ASN A 144 1.61 14.66 -1.36
N ARG A 145 0.50 13.93 -1.47
CA ARG A 145 -0.46 13.72 -0.36
C ARG A 145 -0.66 12.24 -0.09
N PHE A 146 -1.84 11.70 -0.37
CA PHE A 146 -2.18 10.30 -0.15
C PHE A 146 -2.80 9.71 -1.41
N THR A 147 -2.63 8.40 -1.57
CA THR A 147 -3.27 7.62 -2.63
C THR A 147 -4.29 6.69 -1.97
N SER A 148 -5.47 6.53 -2.58
CA SER A 148 -6.44 5.50 -2.21
C SER A 148 -6.53 4.48 -3.34
N LEU A 149 -6.36 3.20 -3.02
CA LEU A 149 -6.38 2.09 -3.97
C LEU A 149 -7.23 0.96 -3.40
N SER A 150 -8.00 0.28 -4.25
CA SER A 150 -8.67 -0.97 -3.85
C SER A 150 -7.67 -2.13 -3.67
N GLN A 151 -6.59 -2.12 -4.46
CA GLN A 151 -5.50 -3.08 -4.39
C GLN A 151 -4.20 -2.42 -4.88
N LEU A 152 -3.08 -2.75 -4.21
CA LEU A 152 -1.73 -2.44 -4.67
C LEU A 152 -1.03 -3.75 -5.00
N SER A 153 -0.50 -3.88 -6.22
CA SER A 153 0.29 -5.03 -6.67
C SER A 153 1.64 -4.55 -7.17
N ILE A 154 2.72 -5.14 -6.64
CA ILE A 154 4.11 -4.81 -6.98
C ILE A 154 4.73 -6.06 -7.60
N SER A 155 5.17 -5.97 -8.85
CA SER A 155 5.70 -7.11 -9.61
C SER A 155 7.21 -7.28 -9.51
N ASN A 156 7.93 -6.28 -9.01
CA ASN A 156 9.35 -6.40 -8.74
C ASN A 156 9.56 -7.42 -7.60
N THR A 157 10.38 -8.44 -7.84
CA THR A 157 10.65 -9.55 -6.91
C THR A 157 11.94 -9.37 -6.11
N THR A 158 12.48 -8.15 -6.06
CA THR A 158 13.70 -7.85 -5.28
C THR A 158 13.39 -7.95 -3.79
N ASP A 159 13.99 -8.93 -3.12
CA ASP A 159 13.91 -9.07 -1.67
C ASP A 159 14.59 -7.89 -0.95
N ALA A 160 14.03 -7.51 0.21
CA ALA A 160 14.64 -6.54 1.09
C ALA A 160 15.70 -7.20 2.00
N THR A 161 16.87 -6.57 2.10
CA THR A 161 17.95 -6.93 3.04
C THR A 161 18.24 -5.81 4.04
N SER A 162 17.64 -4.64 3.86
CA SER A 162 17.59 -3.55 4.83
C SER A 162 16.27 -2.78 4.69
N PRO A 163 15.92 -1.89 5.64
CA PRO A 163 14.72 -1.05 5.52
C PRO A 163 14.75 -0.02 4.36
N GLN A 164 15.84 0.07 3.59
CA GLN A 164 16.06 1.07 2.53
C GLN A 164 16.18 0.44 1.13
N ASN A 165 15.88 -0.85 0.97
CA ASN A 165 15.92 -1.54 -0.31
C ASN A 165 14.74 -2.53 -0.47
N GLY A 166 14.70 -3.20 -1.62
CA GLY A 166 13.62 -4.11 -1.99
C GLY A 166 12.59 -3.49 -2.95
N CYS A 167 11.48 -4.19 -3.16
CA CYS A 167 10.43 -3.78 -4.11
C CYS A 167 9.49 -2.69 -3.57
N ALA A 168 9.35 -2.59 -2.24
CA ALA A 168 8.51 -1.62 -1.56
C ALA A 168 9.24 -1.10 -0.30
N ILE A 169 9.36 0.21 -0.17
CA ILE A 169 10.03 0.87 0.96
C ILE A 169 9.04 1.79 1.66
N PHE A 170 8.89 1.60 2.97
CA PHE A 170 8.05 2.44 3.82
C PHE A 170 8.94 3.07 4.88
N THR A 171 9.21 4.38 4.77
CA THR A 171 10.03 5.13 5.75
C THR A 171 9.24 5.53 7.00
N GLY A 172 7.91 5.48 6.93
CA GLY A 172 7.00 5.62 8.07
C GLY A 172 6.44 4.28 8.54
N GLY A 173 5.52 4.32 9.51
CA GLY A 173 4.85 3.11 10.00
C GLY A 173 3.89 2.50 8.98
N ILE A 174 3.71 1.17 9.05
CA ILE A 174 2.76 0.42 8.23
C ILE A 174 1.62 -0.07 9.12
N GLY A 175 0.39 0.36 8.82
CA GLY A 175 -0.82 -0.16 9.46
C GLY A 175 -1.40 -1.33 8.67
N ILE A 176 -1.47 -2.51 9.28
CA ILE A 176 -2.11 -3.70 8.69
C ILE A 176 -3.35 -4.06 9.52
N GLY A 177 -4.54 -3.80 8.98
CA GLY A 177 -5.81 -4.05 9.69
C GLY A 177 -6.27 -5.51 9.73
N LYS A 178 -5.57 -6.40 8.99
CA LYS A 178 -5.83 -7.84 8.91
C LYS A 178 -4.51 -8.60 9.08
N SER A 179 -4.44 -9.85 8.63
CA SER A 179 -3.20 -10.63 8.70
C SER A 179 -2.16 -10.14 7.70
N LEU A 180 -0.89 -10.13 8.12
CA LEU A 180 0.25 -10.10 7.20
C LEU A 180 0.61 -11.54 6.82
N TYR A 181 0.63 -11.84 5.51
CA TYR A 181 1.04 -13.15 5.00
C TYR A 181 2.35 -13.00 4.21
N ALA A 182 3.45 -13.45 4.80
CA ALA A 182 4.78 -13.42 4.19
C ALA A 182 5.16 -14.82 3.70
N GLY A 183 5.61 -14.92 2.44
CA GLY A 183 6.03 -16.21 1.86
C GLY A 183 7.41 -16.70 2.31
N SER A 184 8.22 -15.80 2.88
CA SER A 184 9.59 -16.06 3.36
C SER A 184 9.74 -15.53 4.78
N ASN A 185 10.92 -14.99 5.14
CA ASN A 185 11.20 -14.48 6.47
C ASN A 185 10.56 -13.11 6.71
N VAL A 186 10.19 -12.86 7.98
CA VAL A 186 9.92 -11.52 8.49
C VAL A 186 11.08 -11.13 9.40
N ILE A 187 11.84 -10.11 9.00
CA ILE A 187 12.99 -9.61 9.76
C ILE A 187 12.56 -8.31 10.44
N VAL A 188 12.71 -8.26 11.77
CA VAL A 188 12.32 -7.12 12.61
C VAL A 188 13.43 -6.84 13.62
N GLU A 189 13.86 -5.59 13.72
CA GLU A 189 14.92 -5.19 14.67
C GLU A 189 14.44 -5.24 16.12
N ALA A 190 13.19 -4.82 16.35
CA ALA A 190 12.52 -4.93 17.64
C ALA A 190 11.05 -5.29 17.43
N MET A 191 10.61 -6.39 18.04
CA MET A 191 9.22 -6.86 17.97
C MET A 191 8.54 -6.66 19.32
N VAL A 192 7.39 -5.99 19.33
CA VAL A 192 6.50 -5.89 20.50
C VAL A 192 5.15 -6.51 20.13
N VAL A 193 4.72 -7.51 20.88
CA VAL A 193 3.43 -8.17 20.71
C VAL A 193 2.55 -7.83 21.91
N GLN A 194 1.49 -7.04 21.71
CA GLN A 194 0.70 -6.48 22.82
C GLN A 194 -0.30 -7.46 23.44
N SER A 195 -0.86 -8.39 22.68
CA SER A 195 -1.90 -9.31 23.16
C SER A 195 -1.37 -10.73 23.33
N GLY A 196 -0.86 -11.31 22.26
CA GLY A 196 -0.31 -12.66 22.26
C GLY A 196 0.26 -13.02 20.90
N GLY A 197 1.30 -13.85 20.90
CA GLY A 197 1.92 -14.39 19.70
C GLY A 197 2.01 -15.91 19.83
N SER A 198 1.67 -16.62 18.76
CA SER A 198 1.85 -18.07 18.67
C SER A 198 2.93 -18.38 17.66
N ILE A 199 3.76 -19.37 17.95
CA ILE A 199 4.75 -19.90 17.02
C ILE A 199 4.37 -21.36 16.78
N GLY A 200 3.99 -21.69 15.54
CA GLY A 200 3.58 -23.06 15.18
C GLY A 200 4.74 -24.05 15.08
N GLY A 201 5.99 -23.56 15.05
CA GLY A 201 7.21 -24.36 15.05
C GLY A 201 8.08 -24.11 16.28
N SER A 202 9.40 -24.18 16.13
CA SER A 202 10.36 -23.91 17.21
C SER A 202 10.57 -22.41 17.43
N LEU A 203 10.63 -21.99 18.70
CA LEU A 203 11.13 -20.68 19.09
C LEU A 203 12.62 -20.81 19.50
N TYR A 204 13.49 -20.10 18.80
CA TYR A 204 14.90 -19.96 19.17
C TYR A 204 15.13 -18.58 19.79
N VAL A 205 15.64 -18.56 21.02
CA VAL A 205 15.97 -17.32 21.74
C VAL A 205 17.49 -17.25 21.88
N GLY A 206 18.12 -16.22 21.32
CA GLY A 206 19.58 -16.12 21.26
C GLY A 206 20.25 -15.87 22.62
N GLU A 207 19.57 -15.17 23.52
CA GLU A 207 20.08 -14.88 24.87
C GLU A 207 19.18 -15.54 25.93
N SER A 208 18.23 -14.78 26.48
CA SER A 208 17.36 -15.24 27.57
C SER A 208 15.89 -15.07 27.24
N LEU A 209 15.07 -16.01 27.73
CA LEU A 209 13.62 -15.89 27.72
C LEU A 209 13.15 -15.53 29.14
N THR A 210 12.60 -14.34 29.31
CA THR A 210 11.95 -13.93 30.55
C THR A 210 10.44 -14.05 30.40
N VAL A 211 9.78 -14.80 31.27
CA VAL A 211 8.32 -14.95 31.30
C VAL A 211 7.82 -14.46 32.66
N SER A 212 7.08 -13.34 32.67
CA SER A 212 6.48 -12.81 33.90
C SER A 212 5.21 -13.55 34.32
N GLY A 213 4.54 -14.17 33.34
CA GLY A 213 3.36 -15.01 33.55
C GLY A 213 3.72 -16.50 33.73
N SER A 214 2.70 -17.35 33.69
CA SER A 214 2.88 -18.80 33.70
C SER A 214 3.32 -19.31 32.34
N SER A 215 4.25 -20.28 32.34
CA SER A 215 4.58 -21.09 31.18
C SER A 215 3.96 -22.48 31.33
N ILE A 216 3.31 -22.98 30.27
CA ILE A 216 2.76 -24.33 30.20
C ILE A 216 3.56 -25.11 29.18
N PHE A 217 4.01 -26.30 29.56
CA PHE A 217 4.67 -27.26 28.68
C PHE A 217 3.85 -28.55 28.69
N ASP A 218 3.03 -28.78 27.66
CA ASP A 218 2.11 -29.94 27.60
C ASP A 218 2.83 -31.28 27.40
N SER A 219 4.09 -31.24 26.96
CA SER A 219 4.96 -32.40 26.76
C SER A 219 6.23 -32.25 27.59
N THR A 220 7.40 -32.45 27.00
CA THR A 220 8.67 -32.43 27.72
C THR A 220 9.25 -31.03 27.80
N MET A 221 9.60 -30.58 29.01
CA MET A 221 10.60 -29.54 29.21
C MET A 221 11.98 -30.19 29.31
N LEU A 222 12.80 -30.08 28.27
CA LEU A 222 14.17 -30.60 28.25
C LEU A 222 15.17 -29.51 28.67
N VAL A 223 15.94 -29.77 29.72
CA VAL A 223 16.98 -28.85 30.21
C VAL A 223 18.34 -29.56 30.23
N SER A 224 19.17 -29.35 29.19
CA SER A 224 20.46 -30.05 29.06
C SER A 224 21.55 -29.50 29.99
N GLY A 225 21.52 -28.21 30.33
CA GLY A 225 22.49 -27.54 31.21
C GLY A 225 22.16 -27.58 32.70
N GLY A 226 21.08 -28.28 33.10
CA GLY A 226 20.53 -28.21 34.45
C GLY A 226 19.77 -26.91 34.74
N ILE A 227 19.09 -26.86 35.88
CA ILE A 227 18.33 -25.68 36.33
C ILE A 227 19.19 -24.94 37.36
N SER A 228 19.68 -23.74 37.01
CA SER A 228 20.39 -22.85 37.93
C SER A 228 19.44 -21.76 38.42
N THR A 229 18.89 -21.93 39.62
CA THR A 229 17.96 -20.98 40.25
C THR A 229 18.20 -20.95 41.77
N THR A 230 17.77 -19.88 42.43
CA THR A 230 17.80 -19.78 43.90
C THR A 230 16.81 -20.74 44.55
N THR A 231 15.64 -20.90 43.94
CA THR A 231 14.56 -21.76 44.44
C THR A 231 13.74 -22.33 43.28
N ILE A 232 13.25 -23.56 43.46
CA ILE A 232 12.16 -24.14 42.67
C ILE A 232 10.99 -24.32 43.62
N VAL A 233 9.82 -23.77 43.28
CA VAL A 233 8.61 -23.91 44.09
C VAL A 233 7.55 -24.64 43.28
N CYS A 234 7.16 -25.82 43.75
CA CYS A 234 6.07 -26.60 43.16
C CYS A 234 4.81 -26.39 44.01
N ARG A 235 3.69 -25.95 43.41
CA ARG A 235 2.52 -25.40 44.14
C ARG A 235 1.29 -26.31 44.21
N TRP A 236 1.39 -27.58 43.82
CA TRP A 236 0.30 -28.53 44.02
C TRP A 236 0.13 -28.77 45.53
N THR A 237 -1.11 -28.69 46.03
CA THR A 237 -1.42 -28.70 47.46
C THR A 237 -1.86 -30.07 48.01
N ASP A 238 -2.02 -31.08 47.16
CA ASP A 238 -2.48 -32.40 47.58
C ASP A 238 -1.36 -33.19 48.27
N ASP A 239 -1.69 -33.89 49.35
CA ASP A 239 -0.76 -34.78 50.06
C ASP A 239 -0.24 -35.90 49.16
N VAL A 240 1.00 -36.31 49.39
CA VAL A 240 1.58 -37.47 48.70
C VAL A 240 0.97 -38.76 49.25
N ILE A 241 0.08 -39.38 48.48
CA ILE A 241 -0.56 -40.66 48.82
C ILE A 241 -0.03 -41.84 48.00
N SER A 242 0.59 -41.56 46.85
CA SER A 242 1.23 -42.57 45.98
C SER A 242 2.39 -41.96 45.18
N GLY A 243 3.13 -42.81 44.47
CA GLY A 243 4.22 -42.37 43.58
C GLY A 243 3.77 -41.59 42.33
N SER A 244 2.48 -41.28 42.19
CA SER A 244 1.91 -40.52 41.07
C SER A 244 1.21 -39.21 41.51
N THR A 245 1.29 -38.87 42.79
CA THR A 245 0.64 -37.69 43.39
C THR A 245 1.66 -36.73 43.98
N GLY A 246 1.32 -35.44 44.06
CA GLY A 246 2.15 -34.41 44.69
C GLY A 246 2.89 -33.52 43.68
N SER A 247 3.35 -32.37 44.16
CA SER A 247 3.81 -31.24 43.35
C SER A 247 5.13 -31.46 42.60
N PHE A 248 5.99 -32.34 43.11
CA PHE A 248 7.30 -32.64 42.55
C PHE A 248 7.50 -34.15 42.53
N GLN A 249 7.61 -34.71 41.34
CA GLN A 249 7.74 -36.16 41.14
C GLN A 249 8.94 -36.43 40.24
N THR A 250 9.78 -37.37 40.66
CA THR A 250 10.87 -37.91 39.85
C THR A 250 10.57 -39.38 39.58
N ILE A 251 10.46 -39.77 38.31
CA ILE A 251 10.25 -41.19 37.92
C ILE A 251 11.52 -42.01 38.20
N GLY A 252 12.69 -41.38 38.13
CA GLY A 252 13.97 -41.95 38.58
C GLY A 252 14.27 -41.65 40.06
N GLY A 253 15.50 -41.98 40.48
CA GLY A 253 15.98 -41.64 41.82
C GLY A 253 16.14 -40.13 42.01
N LEU A 254 15.85 -39.65 43.21
CA LEU A 254 16.14 -38.28 43.65
C LEU A 254 17.43 -38.28 44.48
N SER A 255 18.44 -37.52 44.04
CA SER A 255 19.63 -37.25 44.85
C SER A 255 19.55 -35.85 45.44
N VAL A 256 19.73 -35.75 46.76
CA VAL A 256 19.81 -34.47 47.47
C VAL A 256 21.17 -34.40 48.15
N ARG A 257 21.98 -33.41 47.77
CA ARG A 257 23.37 -33.29 48.27
C ARG A 257 23.46 -32.82 49.72
N LYS A 258 22.42 -32.16 50.21
CA LYS A 258 22.31 -31.63 51.57
C LYS A 258 21.10 -32.27 52.25
N SER A 259 20.64 -31.67 53.34
CA SER A 259 19.50 -32.17 54.09
C SER A 259 18.19 -32.06 53.31
N ILE A 260 17.28 -33.00 53.57
CA ILE A 260 15.86 -32.89 53.23
C ILE A 260 15.14 -32.49 54.51
N PHE A 261 14.26 -31.49 54.43
CA PHE A 261 13.33 -31.15 55.52
C PHE A 261 11.92 -31.55 55.09
N ILE A 262 11.22 -32.28 55.97
CA ILE A 262 9.87 -32.78 55.71
C ILE A 262 8.98 -32.25 56.83
N GLY A 263 8.06 -31.34 56.47
CA GLY A 263 7.11 -30.77 57.43
C GLY A 263 5.94 -31.70 57.78
N GLY A 264 5.65 -32.67 56.92
CA GLY A 264 4.63 -33.71 57.13
C GLY A 264 5.23 -35.11 57.32
N ASN A 265 4.51 -36.13 56.86
CA ASN A 265 4.97 -37.52 56.95
C ASN A 265 5.95 -37.87 55.83
N MET A 266 6.95 -38.71 56.13
CA MET A 266 7.75 -39.43 55.13
C MET A 266 7.21 -40.85 54.99
N THR A 267 6.75 -41.23 53.79
CA THR A 267 6.35 -42.60 53.48
C THR A 267 7.43 -43.28 52.64
N VAL A 268 7.95 -44.42 53.11
CA VAL A 268 8.91 -45.25 52.37
C VAL A 268 8.28 -46.62 52.16
N THR A 269 7.93 -46.95 50.91
CA THR A 269 7.32 -48.23 50.55
C THR A 269 8.34 -49.36 50.40
N GLY A 270 9.61 -49.02 50.13
CA GLY A 270 10.73 -49.95 50.10
C GLY A 270 11.55 -49.92 51.41
N ASN A 271 12.85 -50.13 51.29
CA ASN A 271 13.78 -50.05 52.42
C ASN A 271 14.28 -48.62 52.62
N SER A 272 14.33 -48.15 53.87
CA SER A 272 15.10 -46.97 54.25
C SER A 272 16.48 -47.39 54.73
N ASN A 273 17.52 -47.06 53.96
CA ASN A 273 18.91 -47.37 54.31
C ASN A 273 19.64 -46.11 54.76
N CYS A 274 19.90 -46.00 56.07
CA CYS A 274 20.68 -44.90 56.62
C CYS A 274 22.17 -45.27 56.62
N LEU A 275 22.93 -44.71 55.68
CA LEU A 275 24.36 -44.90 55.55
C LEU A 275 25.07 -43.62 56.01
N GLY A 276 25.91 -43.70 57.05
CA GLY A 276 26.61 -42.55 57.61
C GLY A 276 28.01 -42.91 58.12
N ASN A 277 28.87 -41.89 58.23
CA ASN A 277 30.20 -41.99 58.83
C ASN A 277 30.08 -41.85 60.36
N GLY A 278 29.85 -42.96 61.07
CA GLY A 278 30.18 -43.05 62.50
C GLY A 278 29.06 -42.93 63.54
N ASN A 279 27.78 -43.15 63.19
CA ASN A 279 26.68 -43.60 64.08
C ASN A 279 25.37 -43.54 63.29
N SER A 280 25.17 -44.51 62.40
CA SER A 280 24.04 -44.58 61.45
C SER A 280 22.70 -44.94 62.12
N ALA A 281 22.33 -44.25 63.20
CA ALA A 281 21.04 -44.43 63.85
C ALA A 281 19.98 -43.53 63.20
N VAL A 282 18.74 -44.02 63.14
CA VAL A 282 17.55 -43.17 62.92
C VAL A 282 17.10 -42.70 64.31
N PRO A 283 17.38 -41.45 64.73
CA PRO A 283 16.90 -40.96 66.02
C PRO A 283 15.39 -40.73 65.94
N ILE A 284 14.63 -41.39 66.82
CA ILE A 284 13.17 -41.29 66.87
C ILE A 284 12.75 -40.89 68.28
N ALA A 285 12.26 -39.66 68.43
CA ALA A 285 11.86 -39.12 69.73
C ALA A 285 10.44 -39.55 70.18
N GLY A 286 9.55 -39.84 69.22
CA GLY A 286 8.13 -40.16 69.47
C GLY A 286 7.81 -41.64 69.67
N GLY A 287 8.82 -42.50 69.79
CA GLY A 287 8.67 -43.95 69.80
C GLY A 287 8.49 -44.55 68.40
N ILE A 288 8.59 -45.88 68.32
CA ILE A 288 8.48 -46.65 67.08
C ILE A 288 7.31 -47.61 67.23
N SER A 289 6.38 -47.59 66.27
CA SER A 289 5.34 -48.63 66.16
C SER A 289 5.77 -49.62 65.09
N VAL A 290 5.89 -50.90 65.46
CA VAL A 290 6.18 -51.99 64.54
C VAL A 290 5.00 -52.94 64.52
N THR A 291 4.30 -53.01 63.39
CA THR A 291 3.09 -53.85 63.22
C THR A 291 3.40 -55.28 62.79
N ASN A 292 4.64 -55.53 62.36
CA ASN A 292 5.13 -56.83 61.90
C ASN A 292 6.45 -57.17 62.64
N ALA A 293 7.10 -58.29 62.30
CA ALA A 293 8.36 -58.66 62.93
C ALA A 293 9.48 -57.63 62.62
N ALA A 294 10.16 -57.16 63.67
CA ALA A 294 11.43 -56.44 63.54
C ALA A 294 12.60 -57.39 63.85
N THR A 295 13.65 -57.34 63.03
CA THR A 295 14.86 -58.15 63.23
C THR A 295 16.04 -57.24 63.51
N PHE A 296 16.63 -57.39 64.69
CA PHE A 296 17.86 -56.70 65.08
C PHE A 296 19.02 -57.70 65.01
N LYS A 297 19.99 -57.44 64.12
CA LYS A 297 21.16 -58.31 63.91
C LYS A 297 22.32 -58.03 64.88
N ALA A 298 22.15 -57.04 65.75
CA ALA A 298 23.13 -56.60 66.73
C ALA A 298 22.43 -56.35 68.07
N ILE A 299 23.20 -55.90 69.06
CA ILE A 299 22.71 -55.61 70.40
C ILE A 299 21.63 -54.52 70.34
N VAL A 300 20.50 -54.80 70.98
CA VAL A 300 19.48 -53.79 71.30
C VAL A 300 19.72 -53.35 72.73
N THR A 301 20.10 -52.09 72.91
CA THR A 301 20.24 -51.47 74.24
C THR A 301 18.96 -50.71 74.56
N ILE A 302 18.40 -50.94 75.75
CA ILE A 302 17.22 -50.23 76.26
C ILE A 302 17.64 -49.58 77.59
N ASP A 303 17.81 -48.27 77.58
CA ASP A 303 18.26 -47.51 78.75
C ASP A 303 17.12 -47.18 79.74
N ALA A 304 15.89 -47.57 79.41
CA ALA A 304 14.68 -47.37 80.21
C ALA A 304 13.90 -48.69 80.41
N GLY A 305 12.64 -48.61 80.85
CA GLY A 305 11.81 -49.80 81.06
C GLY A 305 11.41 -50.49 79.74
N PHE A 306 11.62 -51.80 79.65
CA PHE A 306 11.08 -52.66 78.59
C PHE A 306 9.82 -53.36 79.08
N ASN A 307 8.68 -53.10 78.44
CA ASN A 307 7.40 -53.75 78.77
C ASN A 307 6.92 -54.59 77.58
N LEU A 308 6.84 -55.90 77.78
CA LEU A 308 6.37 -56.85 76.78
C LEU A 308 5.07 -57.50 77.25
N THR A 309 4.01 -57.31 76.47
CA THR A 309 2.66 -57.80 76.80
C THR A 309 2.26 -59.05 76.00
N GLY A 310 3.22 -59.74 75.36
CA GLY A 310 3.02 -60.93 74.52
C GLY A 310 4.00 -62.08 74.83
N GLN A 311 3.89 -63.20 74.11
CA GLN A 311 4.78 -64.35 74.29
C GLN A 311 6.18 -64.09 73.68
N VAL A 312 7.22 -64.39 74.45
CA VAL A 312 8.60 -64.52 73.94
C VAL A 312 8.80 -65.95 73.46
N SER A 313 9.23 -66.13 72.21
CA SER A 313 9.80 -67.39 71.74
C SER A 313 11.29 -67.18 71.53
N ILE A 314 12.11 -67.79 72.37
CA ILE A 314 13.58 -67.82 72.21
C ILE A 314 13.89 -69.12 71.47
N CYS A 315 14.46 -69.02 70.27
CA CYS A 315 15.01 -70.15 69.54
C CYS A 315 16.52 -70.25 69.81
#